data_AF-A0A7S0RTW3-F1
#
_entry.id   AF-A0A7S0RTW3-F1
#
_cell.length_a   1.000
_cell.length_b   1.000
_cell.length_c   1.000
_cell.angle_alpha   90.00
_cell.angle_beta   90.00
_cell.angle_gamma   90.00
#
_symmetry.space_group_name_H-M   'P 1'
#
loop_
_entity.id
_entity.type
_entity.pdbx_description
1 polymer ?
#
loop_
_entity_poly.entity_id
_entity_poly.type
_entity_poly.pdbx_seq_one_letter_code
_entity_poly.pdbx_strand_id
1 'polypeptide(L)'
;PFVSTLKNISSQITVFAPTNEAFMSLPTYVPDLNITDRELVADVLLTHVVPGVMYKSDALDGTMLETMGGSIMSVVVDEAGDISIASPGNPKPAEVIFFADWAGGEGLQGVLLFIDGVLIPELGDDRRRAMQVEAAHQPATDTAGARTSIRKVADELGRAARV
;
A
#
# COMPACT_ATOMS: atom_id res chain seq x y z
N PRO A 1 3.81 -19.11 11.38
CA PRO A 1 4.52 -19.30 10.09
C PRO A 1 5.38 -18.09 9.67
N PHE A 2 4.85 -16.85 9.69
CA PHE A 2 5.59 -15.64 9.27
C PHE A 2 6.82 -15.32 10.13
N VAL A 3 6.66 -15.32 11.46
CA VAL A 3 7.77 -15.09 12.41
C VAL A 3 8.85 -16.18 12.31
N SER A 4 8.44 -17.41 11.99
CA SER A 4 9.35 -18.55 11.83
C SER A 4 10.22 -18.40 10.58
N THR A 5 9.66 -17.80 9.51
CA THR A 5 10.38 -17.47 8.28
C THR A 5 11.38 -16.35 8.53
N LEU A 6 11.00 -15.29 9.25
CA LEU A 6 11.92 -14.20 9.62
C LEU A 6 13.12 -14.65 10.47
N LYS A 7 12.97 -15.68 11.32
CA LYS A 7 14.09 -16.24 12.08
C LYS A 7 15.13 -16.98 11.23
N ASN A 8 14.78 -17.42 10.01
CA ASN A 8 15.60 -18.33 9.20
C ASN A 8 16.28 -17.62 8.00
N ILE A 9 15.91 -16.37 7.72
CA ILE A 9 16.40 -15.60 6.58
C ILE A 9 17.43 -14.60 7.09
N SER A 10 18.70 -14.99 7.16
CA SER A 10 19.82 -14.08 7.41
C SER A 10 19.80 -13.40 8.80
N SER A 11 20.98 -13.19 9.40
CA SER A 11 21.11 -12.37 10.61
C SER A 11 20.82 -10.88 10.37
N GLN A 12 20.43 -10.50 9.15
CA GLN A 12 20.39 -9.14 8.65
C GLN A 12 19.19 -8.93 7.71
N ILE A 13 18.24 -8.11 8.15
CA ILE A 13 17.04 -7.74 7.38
C ILE A 13 16.80 -6.23 7.42
N THR A 14 16.19 -5.71 6.37
CA THR A 14 15.72 -4.33 6.29
C THR A 14 14.20 -4.33 6.24
N VAL A 15 13.57 -3.61 7.16
CA VAL A 15 12.11 -3.54 7.25
C VAL A 15 11.69 -2.10 7.02
N PHE A 16 10.90 -1.89 5.97
CA PHE A 16 10.28 -0.61 5.67
C PHE A 16 8.97 -0.51 6.45
N ALA A 17 8.88 0.45 7.37
CA ALA A 17 7.73 0.65 8.25
C ALA A 17 6.97 1.93 7.83
N PRO A 18 5.82 1.81 7.16
CA PRO A 18 5.01 2.98 6.83
C PRO A 18 4.48 3.64 8.10
N THR A 19 4.44 4.97 8.11
CA THR A 19 3.78 5.72 9.19
C THR A 19 2.27 5.56 9.16
N ASN A 20 1.60 5.92 10.25
CA ASN A 20 0.14 5.97 10.27
C ASN A 20 -0.41 6.91 9.18
N GLU A 21 0.29 8.00 8.88
CA GLU A 21 -0.07 8.94 7.82
C GLU A 21 0.05 8.30 6.42
N ALA A 22 1.05 7.44 6.21
CA ALA A 22 1.19 6.64 4.99
C ALA A 22 -0.02 5.72 4.77
N PHE A 23 -0.50 5.07 5.84
CA PHE A 23 -1.71 4.25 5.77
C PHE A 23 -2.99 5.06 5.56
N MET A 24 -3.08 6.27 6.13
CA MET A 24 -4.22 7.16 5.90
C MET A 24 -4.28 7.69 4.47
N SER A 25 -3.11 7.88 3.82
CA SER A 25 -3.03 8.33 2.43
C SER A 25 -3.23 7.20 1.42
N LEU A 26 -3.12 5.93 1.83
CA LEU A 26 -3.29 4.73 1.00
C LEU A 26 -4.52 4.75 0.07
N PRO A 27 -5.74 5.11 0.53
CA PRO A 27 -6.93 5.13 -0.34
C PRO A 27 -6.82 6.14 -1.49
N THR A 28 -5.89 7.10 -1.40
CA THR A 28 -5.69 8.13 -2.42
C THR A 28 -4.97 7.60 -3.64
N TYR A 29 -4.06 6.63 -3.46
CA TYR A 29 -3.25 6.07 -4.53
C TYR A 29 -3.52 4.59 -4.83
N VAL A 30 -4.10 3.85 -3.88
CA VAL A 30 -4.61 2.50 -4.10
C VAL A 30 -6.02 2.37 -3.49
N PRO A 31 -7.04 3.01 -4.09
CA PRO A 31 -8.42 2.95 -3.58
C PRO A 31 -8.98 1.53 -3.55
N ASP A 32 -8.46 0.67 -4.43
CA ASP A 32 -9.01 -0.66 -4.68
C ASP A 32 -8.33 -1.76 -3.85
N LEU A 33 -7.42 -1.42 -2.91
CA LEU A 33 -6.69 -2.43 -2.16
C LEU A 33 -7.66 -3.21 -1.26
N ASN A 34 -7.95 -4.45 -1.65
CA ASN A 34 -8.85 -5.30 -0.89
C ASN A 34 -8.14 -5.90 0.33
N ILE A 35 -8.26 -5.22 1.47
CA ILE A 35 -7.68 -5.67 2.75
C ILE A 35 -8.29 -6.98 3.29
N THR A 36 -9.39 -7.47 2.70
CA THR A 36 -9.99 -8.76 3.07
C THR A 36 -9.33 -9.93 2.36
N ASP A 37 -8.63 -9.68 1.25
CA ASP A 37 -7.81 -10.66 0.57
C ASP A 37 -6.50 -10.86 1.34
N ARG A 38 -6.41 -11.97 2.06
CA ARG A 38 -5.24 -12.30 2.89
C ARG A 38 -3.98 -12.55 2.07
N GLU A 39 -4.11 -13.02 0.83
CA GLU A 39 -2.94 -13.26 -0.03
C GLU A 39 -2.36 -11.94 -0.51
N LEU A 40 -3.24 -11.02 -0.94
CA LEU A 40 -2.84 -9.65 -1.30
C LEU A 40 -2.18 -8.92 -0.14
N VAL A 41 -2.78 -8.97 1.06
CA VAL A 41 -2.21 -8.34 2.26
C VAL A 41 -0.85 -8.98 2.62
N ALA A 42 -0.71 -10.29 2.49
CA ALA A 42 0.56 -10.96 2.74
C ALA A 42 1.64 -10.49 1.75
N ASP A 43 1.32 -10.38 0.46
CA ASP A 43 2.26 -9.90 -0.57
C ASP A 43 2.70 -8.45 -0.31
N VAL A 44 1.77 -7.58 0.09
CA VAL A 44 2.08 -6.20 0.49
C VAL A 44 3.04 -6.21 1.69
N LEU A 45 2.76 -6.98 2.73
CA LEU A 45 3.64 -7.04 3.91
C LEU A 45 5.02 -7.63 3.58
N LEU A 46 5.11 -8.62 2.68
CA LEU A 46 6.37 -9.19 2.23
C LEU A 46 7.19 -8.21 1.37
N THR A 47 6.54 -7.28 0.67
CA THR A 47 7.19 -6.21 -0.09
C THR A 47 7.92 -5.21 0.83
N HIS A 48 7.43 -5.04 2.05
CA HIS A 48 8.06 -4.17 3.05
C HIS A 48 9.30 -4.79 3.71
N VAL A 49 9.64 -6.04 3.39
CA VAL A 49 10.79 -6.74 3.97
C VAL A 49 11.79 -7.05 2.87
N VAL A 50 13.01 -6.56 3.03
CA VAL A 50 14.13 -6.83 2.14
C VAL A 50 15.20 -7.63 2.91
N PRO A 51 15.68 -8.75 2.37
CA PRO A 51 16.82 -9.46 2.94
C PRO A 51 18.11 -8.64 2.78
N GLY A 52 18.94 -8.61 3.83
CA GLY A 52 20.15 -7.79 3.89
C GLY A 52 19.92 -6.47 4.63
N VAL A 53 21.02 -5.80 5.00
CA VAL A 53 20.96 -4.47 5.62
C VAL A 53 21.19 -3.39 4.57
N MET A 54 20.31 -2.40 4.55
CA MET A 54 20.53 -1.14 3.85
C MET A 54 20.79 -0.04 4.89
N TYR A 55 22.06 0.33 5.05
CA TYR A 55 22.43 1.49 5.85
C TYR A 55 22.29 2.76 5.03
N LYS A 56 22.06 3.90 5.70
CA LYS A 56 22.01 5.21 5.05
C LYS A 56 23.30 5.52 4.26
N SER A 57 24.46 5.05 4.73
CA SER A 57 25.75 5.21 4.04
C SER A 57 25.86 4.45 2.72
N ASP A 58 25.09 3.38 2.59
CA ASP A 58 25.20 2.42 1.49
C ASP A 58 24.06 2.61 0.47
N ALA A 59 23.13 3.51 0.77
CA ALA A 59 22.04 3.89 -0.11
C ALA A 59 22.60 4.70 -1.30
N LEU A 60 22.80 4.02 -2.42
CA LEU A 60 23.18 4.64 -3.69
C LEU A 60 21.96 4.74 -4.61
N ASP A 61 21.87 5.83 -5.35
CA ASP A 61 20.84 6.01 -6.37
C ASP A 61 20.88 4.88 -7.41
N GLY A 62 19.71 4.36 -7.77
CA GLY A 62 19.56 3.24 -8.68
C GLY A 62 19.85 1.85 -8.09
N THR A 63 20.11 1.74 -6.78
CA THR A 63 20.28 0.44 -6.13
C THR A 63 18.99 -0.37 -6.23
N MET A 64 19.08 -1.60 -6.74
CA MET A 64 17.94 -2.51 -6.83
C MET A 64 17.85 -3.38 -5.58
N LEU A 65 16.65 -3.47 -5.01
CA LEU A 65 16.34 -4.25 -3.82
C LEU A 65 15.30 -5.32 -4.17
N GLU A 66 15.64 -6.58 -4.00
CA GLU A 66 14.68 -7.68 -4.13
C GLU A 66 13.97 -7.88 -2.79
N THR A 67 12.65 -7.80 -2.78
CA THR A 67 11.84 -7.98 -1.56
C THR A 67 11.55 -9.45 -1.29
N MET A 68 11.09 -9.77 -0.08
CA MET A 68 10.66 -11.13 0.24
C MET A 68 9.38 -11.56 -0.49
N GLY A 69 8.66 -10.60 -1.06
CA GLY A 69 7.54 -10.86 -1.97
C GLY A 69 7.98 -11.13 -3.42
N GLY A 70 9.29 -11.11 -3.72
CA GLY A 70 9.83 -11.27 -5.07
C GLY A 70 9.69 -10.04 -5.97
N SER A 71 9.20 -8.91 -5.44
CA SER A 71 9.15 -7.64 -6.17
C SER A 71 10.50 -6.94 -6.09
N ILE A 72 10.93 -6.33 -7.19
CA ILE A 72 12.14 -5.50 -7.26
C ILE A 72 11.75 -4.04 -7.04
N MET A 73 12.41 -3.39 -6.10
CA MET A 73 12.29 -1.96 -5.80
C MET A 73 13.59 -1.26 -6.17
N SER A 74 13.54 0.05 -6.40
CA SER A 74 14.76 0.85 -6.59
C SER A 74 14.89 1.93 -5.54
N VAL A 75 16.11 2.11 -5.05
CA VAL A 75 16.49 3.24 -4.22
C VAL A 75 16.69 4.45 -5.11
N VAL A 76 16.05 5.55 -4.76
CA VAL A 76 16.20 6.85 -5.40
C VAL A 76 16.84 7.78 -4.37
N VAL A 77 17.95 8.40 -4.73
CA VAL A 77 18.61 9.40 -3.88
C VAL A 77 18.62 10.72 -4.64
N ASP A 78 18.04 11.76 -4.04
CA ASP A 78 17.98 13.06 -4.68
C ASP A 78 19.26 13.90 -4.46
N GLU A 79 19.29 15.11 -5.03
CA GLU A 79 20.43 16.02 -4.90
C GLU A 79 20.64 16.52 -3.46
N ALA A 80 19.62 16.48 -2.61
CA ALA A 80 19.71 16.83 -1.20
C ALA A 80 20.26 15.67 -0.33
N GLY A 81 20.35 14.47 -0.90
CA GLY A 81 20.73 13.24 -0.19
C GLY A 81 19.57 12.59 0.55
N ASP A 82 18.34 12.97 0.23
CA ASP A 82 17.13 12.33 0.74
C ASP A 82 16.88 11.04 -0.03
N ILE A 83 16.52 10.00 0.72
CA ILE A 83 16.41 8.63 0.21
C ILE A 83 14.92 8.32 0.05
N SER A 84 14.54 7.85 -1.12
CA SER A 84 13.20 7.38 -1.44
C SER A 84 13.24 5.97 -2.03
N ILE A 85 12.18 5.20 -1.82
CA ILE A 85 12.03 3.84 -2.31
C ILE A 85 10.94 3.83 -3.38
N ALA A 86 11.32 3.55 -4.61
CA ALA A 86 10.38 3.38 -5.71
C ALA A 86 9.95 1.91 -5.80
N SER A 87 8.65 1.67 -5.61
CA SER A 87 8.02 0.37 -5.81
C SER A 87 7.18 0.39 -7.09
N PRO A 88 7.15 -0.71 -7.88
CA PRO A 88 6.40 -0.76 -9.15
C PRO A 88 4.90 -0.47 -9.03
N GLY A 89 4.30 -0.76 -7.88
CA GLY A 89 2.88 -0.52 -7.61
C GLY A 89 2.56 0.89 -7.12
N ASN A 90 3.55 1.74 -6.84
CA ASN A 90 3.33 3.07 -6.28
C ASN A 90 3.36 4.15 -7.38
N PRO A 91 2.48 5.17 -7.33
CA PRO A 91 2.54 6.28 -8.27
C PRO A 91 3.67 7.26 -7.98
N LYS A 92 4.15 7.30 -6.73
CA LYS A 92 5.31 8.09 -6.29
C LYS A 92 6.24 7.22 -5.42
N PRO A 93 7.56 7.46 -5.43
CA PRO A 93 8.46 6.88 -4.45
C PRO A 93 8.04 7.23 -3.02
N ALA A 94 8.27 6.31 -2.07
CA ALA A 94 8.06 6.53 -0.65
C ALA A 94 9.35 7.05 -0.01
N GLU A 95 9.29 8.22 0.61
CA GLU A 95 10.43 8.88 1.23
C GLU A 95 10.78 8.22 2.57
N VAL A 96 12.07 8.02 2.82
CA VAL A 96 12.59 7.50 4.09
C VAL A 96 12.76 8.64 5.07
N ILE A 97 11.87 8.71 6.06
CA ILE A 97 11.86 9.77 7.06
C ILE A 97 12.78 9.49 8.25
N PHE A 98 13.10 8.22 8.53
CA PHE A 98 13.94 7.85 9.66
C PHE A 98 14.58 6.47 9.50
N PHE A 99 15.85 6.37 9.89
CA PHE A 99 16.58 5.11 10.00
C PHE A 99 16.71 4.73 11.46
N ALA A 100 16.33 3.51 11.81
CA ALA A 100 16.51 2.97 13.14
C ALA A 100 17.23 1.63 13.06
N ASP A 101 18.43 1.57 13.64
CA ASP A 101 19.12 0.30 13.81
C ASP A 101 18.41 -0.51 14.91
N TRP A 102 18.12 -1.77 14.62
CA TRP A 102 17.57 -2.71 15.57
C TRP A 102 18.52 -3.89 15.74
N ALA A 103 18.97 -4.09 16.97
CA ALA A 103 19.59 -5.32 17.39
C ALA A 103 18.52 -6.18 18.08
N GLY A 104 18.01 -7.17 17.35
CA GLY A 104 17.20 -8.23 17.92
C GLY A 104 17.98 -9.11 18.88
N GLY A 105 17.28 -9.71 19.84
CA GLY A 105 17.82 -10.86 20.56
C GLY A 105 18.08 -12.03 19.62
N GLU A 106 18.93 -12.98 20.03
CA GLU A 106 19.26 -14.19 19.26
C GLU A 106 20.06 -13.96 17.95
N GLY A 107 20.81 -12.86 17.86
CA GLY A 107 21.73 -12.59 16.73
C GLY A 107 21.04 -12.05 15.47
N LEU A 108 19.75 -11.74 15.55
CA LEU A 108 19.04 -10.99 14.52
C LEU A 108 19.43 -9.52 14.61
N GLN A 109 19.91 -8.96 13.52
CA GLN A 109 20.17 -7.55 13.35
C GLN A 109 19.35 -7.06 12.17
N GLY A 110 19.00 -5.80 12.17
CA GLY A 110 18.31 -5.21 11.05
C GLY A 110 18.19 -3.71 11.16
N VAL A 111 17.66 -3.11 10.10
CA VAL A 111 17.41 -1.68 10.04
C VAL A 111 15.94 -1.47 9.70
N LEU A 112 15.29 -0.65 10.51
CA LEU A 112 13.94 -0.18 10.29
C LEU A 112 14.03 1.16 9.58
N LEU A 113 13.38 1.26 8.42
CA LEU A 113 13.28 2.50 7.66
C LEU A 113 11.84 2.94 7.73
N PHE A 114 11.58 4.03 8.44
CA PHE A 114 10.25 4.62 8.45
C PHE A 114 10.03 5.35 7.13
N ILE A 115 8.88 5.13 6.51
CA ILE A 115 8.55 5.69 5.20
C ILE A 115 7.19 6.40 5.20
N ASP A 116 7.05 7.42 4.34
CA ASP A 116 5.83 8.23 4.19
C ASP A 116 4.75 7.56 3.30
N GLY A 117 5.05 6.41 2.71
CA GLY A 117 4.17 5.68 1.80
C GLY A 117 4.14 4.18 2.09
N VAL A 118 3.06 3.50 1.72
CA VAL A 118 2.98 2.04 1.76
C VAL A 118 3.56 1.50 0.45
N LEU A 119 4.45 0.50 0.52
CA LEU A 119 5.06 -0.13 -0.64
C LEU A 119 4.12 -1.18 -1.22
N ILE A 120 3.73 -0.97 -2.47
CA ILE A 120 2.79 -1.82 -3.20
C ILE A 120 3.57 -2.65 -4.21
N PRO A 121 3.46 -3.99 -4.18
CA PRO A 121 4.14 -4.85 -5.14
C PRO A 121 3.62 -4.62 -6.57
N GLU A 122 4.29 -5.22 -7.54
CA GLU A 122 3.72 -5.34 -8.87
C GLU A 122 2.48 -6.25 -8.82
N LEU A 123 1.31 -5.62 -8.81
CA LEU A 123 0.06 -6.33 -8.95
C LEU A 123 -0.04 -6.82 -10.40
N GLY A 124 0.02 -8.13 -10.60
CA GLY A 124 -0.19 -8.72 -11.93
C GLY A 124 -1.52 -8.24 -12.55
N ASP A 125 -1.59 -8.19 -13.88
CA ASP A 125 -2.74 -7.60 -14.59
C ASP A 125 -4.10 -8.19 -14.16
N ASP A 126 -4.14 -9.47 -13.79
CA ASP A 126 -5.34 -10.13 -13.28
C ASP A 126 -5.75 -9.59 -11.90
N ARG A 127 -4.80 -9.25 -11.04
CA ARG A 127 -5.05 -8.66 -9.71
C ARG A 127 -5.36 -7.17 -9.80
N ARG A 128 -4.74 -6.44 -10.73
CA ARG A 128 -5.16 -5.06 -11.07
C ARG A 128 -6.59 -5.01 -11.60
N ARG A 129 -6.96 -5.96 -12.48
CA ARG A 129 -8.33 -6.10 -12.96
C ARG A 129 -9.28 -6.54 -11.86
N ALA A 130 -8.92 -7.48 -11.00
CA ALA A 130 -9.76 -7.88 -9.87
C ALA A 130 -10.02 -6.70 -8.91
N MET A 131 -8.99 -5.91 -8.59
CA MET A 131 -9.11 -4.68 -7.80
C MET A 131 -10.02 -3.65 -8.50
N GLN A 132 -9.87 -3.44 -9.80
CA GLN A 132 -10.72 -2.51 -10.57
C GLN A 132 -12.18 -3.01 -10.77
N VAL A 133 -12.39 -4.32 -10.88
CA VAL A 133 -13.71 -4.92 -11.13
C VAL A 133 -14.52 -5.06 -9.84
N GLU A 134 -13.87 -5.30 -8.69
CA GLU A 134 -14.57 -5.34 -7.39
C GLU A 134 -14.91 -3.94 -6.87
N ALA A 135 -14.09 -2.93 -7.18
CA ALA A 135 -14.45 -1.53 -6.97
C ALA A 135 -15.71 -1.11 -7.76
N ALA A 136 -15.96 -1.72 -8.92
CA ALA A 136 -17.17 -1.53 -9.70
C ALA A 136 -18.38 -2.37 -9.22
N HIS A 137 -18.21 -3.28 -8.26
CA HIS A 137 -19.27 -4.13 -7.70
C HIS A 137 -19.72 -3.73 -6.30
N GLN A 138 -19.24 -2.60 -5.76
CA GLN A 138 -19.99 -1.95 -4.67
C GLN A 138 -21.37 -1.59 -5.23
N PRO A 139 -22.48 -2.09 -4.65
CA PRO A 139 -23.78 -1.56 -5.00
C PRO A 139 -23.73 -0.09 -4.60
N ALA A 140 -23.68 0.79 -5.59
CA ALA A 140 -24.05 2.17 -5.43
C ALA A 140 -25.39 2.13 -4.69
N THR A 141 -25.37 2.46 -3.40
CA THR A 141 -26.58 2.59 -2.62
C THR A 141 -27.42 3.62 -3.37
N ASP A 142 -28.48 3.10 -3.98
CA ASP A 142 -29.38 3.81 -4.85
C ASP A 142 -29.98 5.01 -4.12
N THR A 143 -29.29 6.15 -4.21
CA THR A 143 -29.83 7.47 -3.86
C THR A 143 -30.29 8.21 -5.12
N ALA A 144 -30.44 7.49 -6.25
CA ALA A 144 -30.99 8.02 -7.49
C ALA A 144 -32.49 7.67 -7.66
N GLY A 145 -32.94 6.54 -7.12
CA GLY A 145 -34.34 6.09 -7.09
C GLY A 145 -35.22 6.91 -6.15
N ALA A 146 -34.65 7.39 -5.03
CA ALA A 146 -35.41 8.21 -4.07
C ALA A 146 -35.83 9.59 -4.62
N ARG A 147 -35.08 10.15 -5.58
CA ARG A 147 -35.40 11.45 -6.19
C ARG A 147 -36.49 11.35 -7.27
N THR A 148 -36.68 10.17 -7.85
CA THR A 148 -37.69 9.94 -8.89
C THR A 148 -39.07 9.70 -8.29
N SER A 149 -39.14 9.05 -7.11
CA SER A 149 -40.40 8.83 -6.40
C SER A 149 -41.00 10.11 -5.81
N ILE A 150 -40.19 11.05 -5.30
CA ILE A 150 -40.70 12.30 -4.72
C ILE A 150 -41.27 13.23 -5.80
N ARG A 151 -40.71 13.27 -7.02
CA ARG A 151 -41.30 14.03 -8.13
C ARG A 151 -42.62 13.44 -8.61
N LYS A 152 -42.76 12.11 -8.66
CA LYS A 152 -44.03 11.46 -9.03
C LYS A 152 -45.14 11.72 -7.99
N VAL A 153 -44.82 11.68 -6.69
CA VAL A 153 -45.81 11.95 -5.64
C VAL A 153 -46.22 13.43 -5.62
N ALA A 154 -45.30 14.37 -5.90
CA ALA A 154 -45.62 15.79 -5.99
C ALA A 154 -46.55 16.13 -7.19
N ASP A 155 -46.36 15.48 -8.34
CA ASP A 155 -47.20 15.68 -9.52
C ASP A 155 -48.61 15.05 -9.38
N GLU A 156 -48.75 13.95 -8.65
CA GLU A 156 -50.06 13.34 -8.37
C GLU A 156 -50.88 14.13 -7.33
N LEU A 157 -50.23 14.70 -6.30
CA LEU A 157 -50.90 15.56 -5.32
C LEU A 157 -51.33 16.92 -5.91
N GLY A 158 -50.61 17.44 -6.91
CA GLY A 158 -50.98 18.68 -7.62
C GLY A 158 -52.23 18.55 -8.50
N ARG A 159 -52.55 17.35 -8.98
CA ARG A 159 -53.74 17.10 -9.81
C ARG A 159 -55.02 16.86 -8.99
N ALA A 160 -54.89 16.45 -7.72
CA ALA A 160 -56.03 16.23 -6.83
C ALA A 160 -56.60 17.52 -6.21
N ALA A 161 -55.89 18.65 -6.29
CA ALA A 161 -56.30 19.93 -5.69
C ALA A 161 -56.99 20.90 -6.67
N ARG A 162 -57.36 20.45 -7.88
CA ARG A 162 -58.04 21.29 -8.90
C ARG A 162 -59.28 20.64 -9.51
N VAL A 163 -60.11 20.02 -8.66
CA VAL A 163 -61.52 19.72 -8.93
C VAL A 163 -62.36 20.28 -7.78
#